data_AF-A0A7Z9NS95-F1
#
_entry.id   AF-A0A7Z9NS95-F1
#
_cell.length_a   1.000
_cell.length_b   1.000
_cell.length_c   1.000
_cell.angle_alpha   90.00
_cell.angle_beta   90.00
_cell.angle_gamma   90.00
#
_symmetry.space_group_name_H-M   'P 1'
#
loop_
_entity.id
_entity.type
_entity.pdbx_description
1 polymer ?
#
loop_
_entity_poly.entity_id
_entity_poly.type
_entity_poly.pdbx_seq_one_letter_code
_entity_poly.pdbx_strand_id
1 'polypeptide(L)' 'MADVLVKKPKLKDCFRQFSLSKQREFADYLVQAKKEATKIRRLAKIEALILAKIGLNDKYK' A
#
# COMPACT_ATOMS: atom_id res chain seq x y z
N MET A 1 -1.45 -12.07 -27.09
CA MET A 1 -1.17 -10.86 -26.29
C MET A 1 -2.31 -10.64 -25.29
N ALA A 2 -2.40 -11.43 -24.23
CA ALA A 2 -3.50 -11.34 -23.25
C ALA A 2 -2.99 -11.34 -21.79
N ASP A 3 -1.74 -10.90 -21.60
CA ASP A 3 -1.04 -10.97 -20.31
C ASP A 3 -0.70 -9.57 -19.80
N VAL A 4 -1.72 -8.81 -19.36
CA VAL A 4 -1.47 -7.54 -18.63
C VAL A 4 -2.48 -7.29 -17.49
N LEU A 5 -3.53 -8.13 -17.36
CA LEU A 5 -4.60 -7.92 -16.38
C LEU A 5 -4.64 -8.94 -15.25
N VAL A 6 -3.54 -9.67 -15.00
CA VAL A 6 -3.29 -10.31 -13.70
C VAL A 6 -2.99 -9.21 -12.68
N LYS A 7 -4.04 -8.49 -12.27
CA LYS A 7 -3.99 -7.39 -11.30
C LYS A 7 -3.48 -7.91 -9.96
N LYS A 8 -2.15 -7.92 -9.83
CA LYS A 8 -1.30 -8.11 -8.64
C LYS A 8 -2.00 -8.80 -7.44
N PRO A 9 -2.35 -10.09 -7.53
CA PRO A 9 -2.78 -10.86 -6.36
C PRO A 9 -1.76 -10.76 -5.21
N LYS A 10 -0.47 -10.70 -5.56
CA LYS A 10 0.66 -10.48 -4.65
C LYS A 10 0.52 -9.24 -3.77
N LEU A 11 -0.10 -8.16 -4.26
CA LEU A 11 -0.29 -6.94 -3.48
C LEU A 11 -1.29 -7.19 -2.35
N LYS A 12 -2.43 -7.82 -2.67
CA LYS A 12 -3.47 -8.14 -1.70
C LYS A 12 -2.97 -9.16 -0.67
N ASP A 13 -2.20 -10.14 -1.11
CA ASP A 13 -1.54 -11.11 -0.22
C ASP A 13 -0.50 -10.47 0.69
N CYS A 14 0.37 -9.60 0.17
CA CYS A 14 1.33 -8.87 1.00
C CYS A 14 0.62 -7.93 1.97
N PHE A 15 -0.44 -7.24 1.53
CA PHE A 15 -1.26 -6.39 2.39
C PHE A 15 -1.87 -7.17 3.56
N ARG A 16 -2.41 -8.36 3.29
CA ARG A 16 -2.99 -9.26 4.30
C ARG A 16 -1.95 -9.85 5.25
N GLN A 17 -0.70 -10.01 4.81
CA GLN A 17 0.39 -10.48 5.66
C GLN A 17 0.86 -9.43 6.68
N PHE A 18 0.60 -8.14 6.45
CA PHE A 18 0.90 -7.13 7.46
C PHE A 18 -0.05 -7.22 8.65
N SER A 19 0.47 -6.91 9.83
CA SER A 19 -0.32 -6.81 11.06
C SER A 19 -1.43 -5.75 10.93
N LEU A 20 -2.50 -5.93 11.72
CA LEU A 20 -3.66 -5.03 11.72
C LEU A 20 -3.27 -3.55 11.91
N SER A 21 -2.26 -3.28 12.74
CA SER A 21 -1.72 -1.93 12.97
C SER A 21 -1.16 -1.30 11.69
N LYS A 22 -0.32 -2.03 10.95
CA LYS A 22 0.26 -1.56 9.68
C LYS A 22 -0.80 -1.35 8.60
N GLN A 23 -1.81 -2.23 8.54
CA GLN A 23 -2.95 -2.04 7.64
C GLN A 23 -3.73 -0.75 7.96
N ARG A 24 -3.95 -0.46 9.25
CA ARG A 24 -4.57 0.80 9.70
C ARG A 24 -3.73 2.01 9.33
N GLU A 25 -2.42 1.97 9.55
CA GLU A 25 -1.52 3.07 9.18
C GLU A 25 -1.62 3.43 7.68
N PHE A 26 -1.68 2.43 6.80
CA PHE A 26 -1.89 2.66 5.37
C PHE A 26 -3.26 3.29 5.08
N ALA A 27 -4.32 2.85 5.78
CA ALA A 27 -5.66 3.42 5.64
C ALA A 27 -5.72 4.87 6.14
N ASP A 28 -5.17 5.16 7.33
CA ASP A 28 -5.08 6.51 7.89
C ASP A 28 -4.26 7.44 6.98
N TYR A 29 -3.16 6.93 6.41
CA TYR A 29 -2.38 7.68 5.44
C TYR A 29 -3.18 8.02 4.18
N LEU A 30 -4.10 7.18 3.73
CA LEU A 30 -5.00 7.53 2.62
C LEU A 30 -6.09 8.53 3.06
N VAL A 31 -6.71 8.31 4.22
CA VAL A 31 -7.80 9.13 4.75
C VAL A 31 -7.34 10.57 5.02
N GLN A 32 -6.13 10.75 5.52
CA GLN A 32 -5.56 12.09 5.75
C GLN A 32 -5.33 12.90 4.46
N ALA A 33 -5.26 12.26 3.29
CA ALA A 33 -5.11 12.98 2.03
C ALA A 33 -6.44 13.52 1.52
N LYS A 34 -6.68 14.83 1.69
CA LYS A 34 -7.90 15.51 1.21
C LYS A 34 -7.93 15.70 -0.31
N LYS A 35 -6.78 15.94 -0.95
CA LYS A 35 -6.66 16.17 -2.39
C LYS A 35 -6.48 14.85 -3.14
N GLU A 36 -7.16 14.69 -4.27
CA GLU A 36 -7.10 13.48 -5.09
C GLU A 36 -5.69 13.21 -5.64
N ALA A 37 -4.99 14.24 -6.12
CA ALA A 37 -3.58 14.12 -6.52
C ALA A 37 -2.68 13.58 -5.41
N THR A 38 -2.95 13.97 -4.14
CA THR A 38 -2.22 13.44 -2.98
C THR A 38 -2.61 11.99 -2.70
N LYS A 39 -3.89 11.63 -2.82
CA LYS A 39 -4.35 10.24 -2.68
C LYS A 39 -3.64 9.33 -3.69
N ILE A 40 -3.55 9.73 -4.96
CA ILE A 40 -2.87 8.96 -6.01
C ILE A 40 -1.38 8.75 -5.66
N ARG A 41 -0.66 9.81 -5.26
CA ARG A 41 0.75 9.69 -4.83
C ARG A 41 0.92 8.78 -3.61
N ARG A 42 0.04 8.90 -2.62
CA ARG A 42 0.08 8.06 -1.41
C ARG A 42 -0.23 6.60 -1.74
N LEU A 43 -1.19 6.34 -2.62
CA LEU A 43 -1.56 5.00 -3.06
C LEU A 43 -0.41 4.33 -3.81
N ALA A 44 0.24 5.04 -4.74
CA ALA A 44 1.44 4.55 -5.42
C ALA A 44 2.59 4.23 -4.43
N LYS A 45 2.78 5.07 -3.40
CA LYS A 45 3.77 4.82 -2.35
C LYS A 45 3.43 3.60 -1.50
N ILE A 46 2.17 3.48 -1.06
CA ILE A 46 1.69 2.31 -0.30
C ILE A 46 1.87 1.04 -1.14
N GLU A 47 1.56 1.09 -2.43
CA GLU A 47 1.74 -0.04 -3.33
C GLU A 47 3.21 -0.49 -3.39
N ALA A 48 4.14 0.46 -3.56
CA ALA A 48 5.57 0.18 -3.56
C ALA A 48 6.06 -0.43 -2.24
N LEU A 49 5.58 0.08 -1.10
CA LEU A 49 5.93 -0.42 0.23
C LEU A 49 5.40 -1.83 0.48
N ILE A 50 4.15 -2.10 0.10
CA ILE A 50 3.53 -3.42 0.23
C ILE A 50 4.28 -4.44 -0.63
N LEU A 51 4.64 -4.08 -1.86
CA LEU A 51 5.43 -4.95 -2.75
C LEU A 51 6.83 -5.22 -2.20
N ALA A 52 7.43 -4.23 -1.54
CA ALA A 52 8.71 -4.39 -0.84
C ALA A 52 8.59 -5.12 0.51
N LYS A 53 7.35 -5.44 0.97
CA LYS A 53 7.04 -5.98 2.31
C LYS A 53 7.52 -5.09 3.47
N ILE A 54 7.56 -3.77 3.25
CA ILE A 54 7.98 -2.77 4.24
C ILE A 54 6.74 -2.02 4.74
N GLY A 55 6.62 -1.82 6.06
CA GLY A 55 5.58 -0.99 6.65
C GLY A 55 5.76 0.51 6.36
N LEU A 56 4.69 1.31 6.42
CA LEU A 56 4.79 2.77 6.24
C LEU A 56 5.79 3.41 7.21
N ASN A 57 5.79 2.94 8.46
CA ASN A 57 6.66 3.41 9.54
C ASN A 57 7.76 2.41 9.92
N ASP A 58 8.10 1.46 9.05
CA ASP A 58 9.15 0.46 9.31
C ASP A 58 10.56 1.04 9.41
N LYS A 59 10.75 2.35 9.19
CA LYS A 59 12.05 3.03 9.23
C LYS A 59 12.69 3.14 10.64
N TYR A 60 12.05 2.64 11.69
CA TYR A 60 12.50 2.83 13.08
C TYR A 60 12.79 1.53 13.83
N LYS A 61 13.52 0.59 13.20
CA LYS A 61 14.23 -0.47 13.91
C LYS A 61 15.55 -0.83 13.23
#